data_AF-S8DT94-F1
#
_entry.id   AF-S8DT94-F1
#
_cell.length_a   1.000
_cell.length_b   1.000
_cell.length_c   1.000
_cell.angle_alpha   90.00
_cell.angle_beta   90.00
_cell.angle_gamma   90.00
#
_symmetry.space_group_name_H-M   'P 1'
#
loop_
_entity.id
_entity.type
_entity.pdbx_description
1 polymer ?
#
loop_
_entity_poly.entity_id
_entity_poly.type
_entity_poly.pdbx_seq_one_letter_code
_entity_poly.pdbx_strand_id
1 'polypeptide(L)' 'ILSGIAEEKTSFDPEKDFRESMAEMISATQIKRPEHLRELLACYLALNADRHHGLIVEAFRNLWNE' A
#
# COMPACT_ATOMS: atom_id res chain seq x y z
N ILE A 1 16.41 -7.42 22.80
CA ILE A 1 15.48 -7.11 21.70
C ILE A 1 14.76 -5.84 22.11
N LEU A 2 15.28 -4.68 21.72
CA LEU A 2 14.52 -3.45 21.86
C LEU A 2 13.51 -3.48 20.72
N SER A 3 12.27 -3.81 21.06
CA SER A 3 11.12 -3.62 20.18
C SER A 3 11.11 -2.16 19.77
N GLY A 4 11.64 -1.87 18.59
CA GLY A 4 11.29 -0.67 17.86
C GLY A 4 9.80 -0.77 17.60
N ILE A 5 9.01 -0.20 18.49
CA ILE A 5 7.64 0.20 18.19
C ILE A 5 7.77 1.13 17.00
N ALA A 6 7.53 0.60 15.80
CA ALA A 6 7.21 1.42 14.66
C ALA A 6 5.94 2.15 15.07
N GLU A 7 6.09 3.43 15.45
CA GLU A 7 4.97 4.33 15.67
C GLU A 7 4.22 4.37 14.35
N GLU A 8 3.13 3.62 14.26
CA GLU A 8 2.16 3.79 13.20
C GLU A 8 1.64 5.22 13.31
N LYS A 9 2.03 6.05 12.35
CA LYS A 9 1.36 7.33 12.15
C LYS A 9 -0.09 7.00 11.83
N THR A 10 -0.96 7.20 12.81
CA THR A 10 -2.41 7.15 12.60
C THR A 10 -2.76 8.30 11.68
N SER A 11 -2.87 8.01 10.39
CA SER A 11 -3.36 8.98 9.42
C SER A 11 -4.86 9.22 9.61
N PHE A 12 -5.30 10.42 9.20
CA PHE A 12 -6.72 10.78 9.16
C PHE A 12 -7.46 10.04 8.05
N ASP A 13 -6.78 9.64 6.97
CA ASP A 13 -7.33 8.88 5.85
C ASP A 13 -6.32 7.83 5.36
N PRO A 14 -6.19 6.69 6.04
CA PRO A 14 -5.18 5.68 5.71
C PRO A 14 -5.40 5.04 4.33
N GLU A 15 -6.65 4.98 3.84
CA GLU A 15 -6.92 4.44 2.50
C GLU A 15 -6.35 5.35 1.41
N LYS A 16 -6.60 6.66 1.52
CA LYS A 16 -6.03 7.65 0.62
C LYS A 16 -4.49 7.62 0.65
N ASP A 17 -3.91 7.52 1.83
CA ASP A 17 -2.45 7.46 1.98
C ASP A 17 -1.84 6.22 1.29
N PHE A 18 -2.46 5.05 1.46
CA PHE A 18 -2.03 3.85 0.73
C PHE A 18 -2.16 4.04 -0.78
N ARG A 19 -3.24 4.65 -1.25
CA ARG A 19 -3.47 4.91 -2.68
C ARG A 19 -2.40 5.84 -3.26
N GLU A 20 -2.15 6.97 -2.60
CA GLU A 20 -1.13 7.94 -3.01
C GLU A 20 0.27 7.31 -3.01
N SER A 21 0.60 6.55 -1.96
CA SER A 21 1.88 5.83 -1.88
C SER A 21 2.06 4.80 -3.00
N MET A 22 1.02 4.04 -3.36
CA MET A 22 1.07 3.09 -4.47
C MET A 22 1.23 3.83 -5.82
N ALA A 23 0.51 4.93 -6.03
CA ALA A 23 0.60 5.73 -7.25
C ALA A 23 2.01 6.32 -7.46
N GLU A 24 2.62 6.84 -6.39
CA GLU A 24 4.01 7.30 -6.39
C GLU A 24 4.96 6.15 -6.74
N MET A 25 4.77 4.98 -6.14
CA MET A 25 5.63 3.83 -6.41
C MET A 25 5.56 3.38 -7.87
N ILE A 26 4.36 3.27 -8.44
CA ILE A 26 4.16 2.90 -9.85
C ILE A 26 4.84 3.92 -10.76
N SER A 27 4.68 5.21 -10.47
CA SER A 27 5.27 6.30 -11.23
C SER A 27 6.81 6.27 -11.17
N ALA A 28 7.38 6.05 -9.99
CA ALA A 28 8.83 6.02 -9.77
C ALA A 28 9.50 4.79 -10.40
N THR A 29 8.84 3.63 -10.35
CA THR A 29 9.40 2.35 -10.85
C THR A 29 9.01 2.02 -12.29
N GLN A 30 8.16 2.84 -12.92
CA GLN A 30 7.64 2.60 -14.27
C GLN A 30 7.03 1.19 -14.39
N ILE A 31 6.29 0.75 -13.37
CA ILE A 31 5.57 -0.51 -13.43
C ILE A 31 4.51 -0.40 -14.53
N LYS A 32 4.63 -1.24 -15.56
CA LYS A 32 3.70 -1.29 -16.71
C LYS A 32 3.03 -2.65 -16.87
N ARG A 33 3.45 -3.64 -16.08
CA ARG A 33 3.00 -5.03 -16.19
C ARG A 33 2.07 -5.40 -15.03
N PRO A 34 0.93 -6.06 -15.29
CA PRO A 34 0.00 -6.51 -14.26
C PRO A 34 0.67 -7.37 -13.18
N GLU A 35 1.68 -8.18 -13.55
CA GLU A 35 2.40 -9.05 -12.62
C GLU A 35 3.14 -8.25 -11.54
N HIS A 36 3.80 -7.16 -11.94
CA HIS A 36 4.51 -6.29 -11.00
C HIS A 36 3.56 -5.51 -10.08
N LEU A 37 2.33 -5.22 -10.53
CA LEU A 37 1.31 -4.61 -9.68
C LEU A 37 0.80 -5.59 -8.62
N ARG A 38 0.68 -6.88 -8.98
CA ARG A 38 0.36 -7.94 -8.01
C ARG A 38 1.47 -8.12 -6.98
N GLU A 39 2.73 -8.03 -7.41
CA GLU A 39 3.88 -8.02 -6.51
C GLU A 39 3.87 -6.79 -5.59
N LEU A 40 3.56 -5.61 -6.11
CA LEU A 40 3.40 -4.40 -5.30
C LEU A 40 2.32 -4.58 -4.23
N LEU A 41 1.13 -5.08 -4.59
CA LEU A 41 0.06 -5.37 -3.64
C LEU A 41 0.51 -6.40 -2.58
N ALA A 42 1.18 -7.48 -3.00
CA ALA A 42 1.70 -8.49 -2.09
C ALA A 42 2.73 -7.91 -1.10
N CYS A 43 3.60 -6.99 -1.55
CA CYS A 43 4.53 -6.29 -0.68
C CYS A 43 3.82 -5.45 0.38
N TYR A 44 2.79 -4.67 0.02
CA TYR A 44 2.03 -3.89 1.00
C TYR A 44 1.33 -4.78 2.02
N LEU A 45 0.73 -5.89 1.60
CA LEU A 45 0.10 -6.84 2.52
C LEU A 45 1.12 -7.50 3.46
N ALA A 46 2.31 -7.85 2.96
CA ALA A 46 3.36 -8.47 3.78
C ALA A 46 4.01 -7.49 4.78
N LEU A 47 4.09 -6.20 4.43
CA LEU A 47 4.74 -5.18 5.25
C LEU A 47 3.81 -4.54 6.29
N ASN A 48 2.49 -4.71 6.16
CA ASN A 48 1.51 -4.08 7.04
C ASN A 48 0.72 -5.12 7.82
N ALA A 49 0.36 -4.78 9.07
CA ALA A 49 -0.47 -5.63 9.90
C ALA A 49 -1.85 -5.89 9.29
N ASP A 50 -2.42 -7.07 9.55
CA ASP A 50 -3.68 -7.55 8.97
C ASP A 50 -4.85 -6.57 9.06
N ARG A 51 -4.90 -5.74 10.12
CA ARG A 51 -5.93 -4.70 10.28
C ARG A 51 -5.98 -3.69 9.13
N HIS A 52 -4.86 -3.49 8.41
CA HIS A 52 -4.76 -2.57 7.28
C HIS A 52 -5.06 -3.24 5.94
N HIS A 53 -5.11 -4.58 5.87
CA HIS A 53 -5.23 -5.30 4.60
C HIS A 53 -6.51 -4.93 3.84
N GLY A 54 -7.62 -4.70 4.55
CA GLY A 54 -8.86 -4.23 3.94
C GLY A 54 -8.67 -2.89 3.22
N LEU A 55 -8.06 -1.91 3.90
CA LEU A 55 -7.79 -0.57 3.35
C LEU A 55 -6.80 -0.62 2.18
N ILE A 56 -5.76 -1.47 2.28
CA ILE A 56 -4.76 -1.67 1.22
C ILE A 56 -5.42 -2.22 -0.06
N VAL A 57 -6.31 -3.21 0.08
CA VAL A 57 -7.04 -3.79 -1.05
C VAL A 57 -8.02 -2.80 -1.66
N GLU A 58 -8.68 -1.98 -0.85
CA GLU A 58 -9.59 -0.92 -1.31
C GLU A 58 -8.84 0.18 -2.06
N ALA A 59 -7.72 0.65 -1.51
CA ALA A 59 -6.84 1.63 -2.15
C ALA A 59 -6.35 1.12 -3.52
N PHE A 60 -5.90 -0.13 -3.59
CA PHE A 60 -5.45 -0.76 -4.84
C PHE A 60 -6.57 -0.89 -5.87
N ARG A 61 -7.79 -1.25 -5.45
CA ARG A 61 -8.96 -1.33 -6.34
C ARG A 61 -9.34 0.04 -6.88
N ASN A 62 -9.36 1.06 -6.01
CA ASN A 62 -9.71 2.43 -6.39
C ASN A 62 -8.70 2.99 -7.39
N LEU A 63 -7.40 2.73 -7.19
CA LEU A 63 -6.35 3.10 -8.14
C LEU A 63 -6.51 2.50 -9.54
N TRP A 64 -7.17 1.34 -9.67
CA TRP A 64 -7.35 0.65 -10.95
C TRP A 64 -8.65 1.00 -11.67
N ASN A 65 -9.60 1.63 -10.96
CA ASN A 65 -10.91 2.00 -11.50
C ASN A 65 -10.99 3.47 -11.95
N GLU A 66 -9.92 4.25 -11.78
CA GLU A 66 -9.74 5.62 -12.32
C GLU A 66 -8.99 5.61 -13.65
#